data_AF-A0A529KF12-F1
#
_entry.id   AF-A0A529KF12-F1
#
_cell.length_a   1.000
_cell.length_b   1.000
_cell.length_c   1.000
_cell.angle_alpha   90.00
_cell.angle_beta   90.00
_cell.angle_gamma   90.00
#
_symmetry.space_group_name_H-M   'P 1'
#
loop_
_entity.id
_entity.type
_entity.pdbx_description
1 polymer ?
#
loop_
_entity_poly.entity_id
_entity_poly.type
_entity_poly.pdbx_seq_one_letter_code
_entity_poly.pdbx_strand_id
1 'polypeptide(L)'
;LGVSFRMTNPRARISRSQDRGKPFSALGELLWYLGGLDTLEFIKEYIPDYAKDAEDGILAGAYGPRIHAMRGSINQLENVTRLLKEKSTSKRALIQLYDAADIAVHHEEIPCTTALQFVARDGRLHMSTTMRSNDAYKGLPHDVFCFTMLQEMMATRLDLDPGDYLHYATSMHVYDGSIEPMKNYVNEGHQKTVQMPPMPSGDAFSITDALLQAEGEIRAEKKIRAEDFSREPYWADIIRLLQVFWATKRRGAPGFEGLEELKAEFHDEVYRTYLERRLKTRVLRDIKTNGAG
;
A
#
# COMPACT_ATOMS: atom_id res chain seq x y z
N LEU A 1 14.75 17.47 -9.92
CA LEU A 1 14.15 18.37 -8.91
C LEU A 1 12.79 18.83 -9.41
N GLY A 2 11.81 19.01 -8.52
CA GLY A 2 10.48 19.58 -8.83
C GLY A 2 9.67 18.75 -9.82
N VAL A 3 9.58 17.43 -9.61
CA VAL A 3 8.87 16.53 -10.52
C VAL A 3 7.41 16.38 -10.07
N SER A 4 6.49 16.49 -11.02
CA SER A 4 5.07 16.24 -10.79
C SER A 4 4.44 15.38 -11.86
N PHE A 5 3.43 14.60 -11.49
CA PHE A 5 2.55 13.92 -12.44
C PHE A 5 1.10 13.88 -11.94
N ARG A 6 0.18 13.61 -12.87
CA ARG A 6 -1.25 13.42 -12.61
C ARG A 6 -1.67 12.06 -13.14
N MET A 7 -2.34 11.28 -12.31
CA MET A 7 -3.03 10.05 -12.69
C MET A 7 -4.54 10.32 -12.74
N THR A 8 -5.11 10.22 -13.94
CA THR A 8 -6.56 10.38 -14.17
C THR A 8 -7.36 9.12 -13.83
N ASN A 9 -6.66 8.01 -13.60
CA ASN A 9 -7.23 6.71 -13.25
C ASN A 9 -6.46 6.11 -12.07
N PRO A 10 -6.70 6.58 -10.83
CA PRO A 10 -5.94 6.16 -9.65
C PRO A 10 -6.20 4.70 -9.26
N ARG A 11 -7.17 3.99 -9.84
CA ARG A 11 -7.35 2.53 -9.62
C ARG A 11 -6.38 1.68 -10.42
N ALA A 12 -5.74 2.23 -11.46
CA ALA A 12 -4.65 1.58 -12.16
C ALA A 12 -3.32 1.76 -11.40
N ARG A 13 -3.29 1.28 -10.15
CA ARG A 13 -2.23 1.55 -9.17
C ARG A 13 -1.23 0.42 -8.95
N ILE A 14 -1.42 -0.72 -9.60
CA ILE A 14 -0.51 -1.87 -9.47
C ILE A 14 0.36 -1.99 -10.72
N SER A 15 1.68 -2.04 -10.52
CA SER A 15 2.64 -2.35 -11.58
C SER A 15 2.40 -3.74 -12.16
N ARG A 16 2.50 -3.86 -13.48
CA ARG A 16 2.34 -5.14 -14.20
C ARG A 16 3.65 -5.73 -14.71
N SER A 17 4.78 -5.08 -14.42
CA SER A 17 6.13 -5.56 -14.78
C SER A 17 6.38 -6.97 -14.24
N GLN A 18 7.22 -7.72 -14.94
CA GLN A 18 7.60 -9.08 -14.56
C GLN A 18 8.42 -9.10 -13.27
N ASP A 19 9.27 -8.08 -13.10
CA ASP A 19 10.24 -7.99 -12.02
C ASP A 19 9.86 -7.00 -10.91
N ARG A 20 8.83 -6.15 -11.13
CA ARG A 20 8.43 -5.11 -10.17
C ARG A 20 6.98 -5.19 -9.68
N GLY A 21 6.86 -4.97 -8.36
CA GLY A 21 5.66 -4.43 -7.71
C GLY A 21 4.44 -5.34 -7.78
N LYS A 22 4.54 -6.50 -7.12
CA LYS A 22 3.35 -7.29 -6.79
C LYS A 22 2.65 -6.60 -5.61
N PRO A 23 1.31 -6.62 -5.51
CA PRO A 23 0.56 -5.82 -4.52
C PRO A 23 0.93 -6.14 -3.06
N PHE A 24 1.62 -7.26 -2.80
CA PHE A 24 1.82 -7.81 -1.47
C PHE A 24 2.56 -6.92 -0.46
N SER A 25 3.74 -6.38 -0.78
CA SER A 25 4.48 -5.54 0.18
C SER A 25 3.79 -4.20 0.40
N ALA A 26 3.22 -3.63 -0.66
CA ALA A 26 2.42 -2.40 -0.57
C ALA A 26 1.11 -2.61 0.20
N LEU A 27 0.50 -3.80 0.13
CA LEU A 27 -0.64 -4.17 0.98
C LEU A 27 -0.24 -4.24 2.46
N GLY A 28 0.90 -4.84 2.78
CA GLY A 28 1.43 -4.84 4.15
C GLY A 28 1.65 -3.41 4.66
N GLU A 29 2.31 -2.57 3.87
CA GLU A 29 2.54 -1.17 4.24
C GLU A 29 1.23 -0.36 4.36
N LEU A 30 0.24 -0.61 3.50
CA LEU A 30 -1.09 -0.02 3.64
C LEU A 30 -1.75 -0.43 4.97
N LEU A 31 -1.70 -1.72 5.35
CA LEU A 31 -2.24 -2.18 6.63
C LEU A 31 -1.52 -1.54 7.81
N TRP A 32 -0.20 -1.34 7.70
CA TRP A 32 0.60 -0.64 8.70
C TRP A 32 0.13 0.82 8.88
N TYR A 33 -0.17 1.51 7.77
CA TYR A 33 -0.75 2.86 7.80
C TYR A 33 -2.14 2.88 8.43
N LEU A 34 -3.04 2.00 7.95
CA LEU A 34 -4.43 1.94 8.41
C LEU A 34 -4.55 1.56 9.89
N GLY A 35 -3.69 0.67 10.37
CA GLY A 35 -3.62 0.27 11.77
C GLY A 35 -2.99 1.32 12.69
N GLY A 36 -2.54 2.46 12.15
CA GLY A 36 -1.86 3.47 12.94
C GLY A 36 -0.52 3.01 13.54
N LEU A 37 0.11 2.00 12.92
CA LEU A 37 1.28 1.31 13.45
C LEU A 37 2.59 2.04 13.09
N ASP A 38 3.58 1.92 13.97
CA ASP A 38 4.97 2.38 13.78
C ASP A 38 6.01 1.29 14.09
N THR A 39 5.55 0.09 14.41
CA THR A 39 6.43 -0.97 14.90
C THR A 39 7.15 -1.69 13.76
N LEU A 40 8.44 -1.91 13.96
CA LEU A 40 9.26 -2.74 13.08
C LEU A 40 8.73 -4.17 13.01
N GLU A 41 8.19 -4.69 14.12
CA GLU A 41 7.69 -6.06 14.23
C GLU A 41 6.72 -6.42 13.10
N PHE A 42 5.81 -5.51 12.77
CA PHE A 42 4.85 -5.72 11.69
C PHE A 42 5.49 -5.51 10.32
N ILE A 43 6.09 -4.34 10.08
CA ILE A 43 6.48 -3.94 8.71
C ILE A 43 7.66 -4.75 8.16
N LYS A 44 8.59 -5.22 9.01
CA LYS A 44 9.74 -6.04 8.58
C LYS A 44 9.32 -7.33 7.87
N GLU A 45 8.13 -7.82 8.18
CA GLU A 45 7.59 -9.04 7.58
C GLU A 45 7.27 -8.84 6.10
N TYR A 46 7.02 -7.59 5.66
CA TYR A 46 6.69 -7.23 4.29
C TYR A 46 7.86 -6.53 3.59
N ILE A 47 8.56 -5.66 4.32
CA ILE A 47 9.67 -4.83 3.82
C ILE A 47 10.81 -4.93 4.84
N PRO A 48 11.68 -5.97 4.73
CA PRO A 48 12.75 -6.22 5.70
C PRO A 48 13.77 -5.09 5.82
N ASP A 49 13.91 -4.27 4.77
CA ASP A 49 14.89 -3.18 4.72
C ASP A 49 14.64 -2.13 5.82
N TYR A 50 13.42 -1.97 6.34
CA TYR A 50 13.14 -1.08 7.48
C TYR A 50 13.87 -1.46 8.77
N ALA A 51 14.41 -2.68 8.88
CA ALA A 51 15.18 -3.09 10.06
C ALA A 51 16.43 -2.24 10.30
N LYS A 52 16.97 -1.60 9.26
CA LYS A 52 18.14 -0.71 9.38
C LYS A 52 17.77 0.70 9.88
N ASP A 53 16.49 1.07 9.76
CA ASP A 53 15.97 2.43 9.99
C ASP A 53 15.24 2.53 11.33
N ALA A 54 15.06 1.41 12.03
CA ALA A 54 14.29 1.35 13.26
C ALA A 54 15.12 1.70 14.49
N GLU A 55 14.55 2.53 15.35
CA GLU A 55 15.10 2.96 16.64
C GLU A 55 14.30 2.27 17.74
N ASP A 56 14.93 1.38 18.51
CA ASP A 56 14.29 0.58 19.56
C ASP A 56 13.04 -0.20 19.09
N GLY A 57 13.04 -0.63 17.82
CA GLY A 57 11.95 -1.37 17.20
C GLY A 57 10.79 -0.50 16.70
N ILE A 58 10.95 0.83 16.68
CA ILE A 58 9.99 1.81 16.19
C ILE A 58 10.57 2.57 15.00
N LEU A 59 9.73 2.92 14.03
CA LEU A 59 10.10 3.75 12.88
C LEU A 59 9.60 5.18 13.13
N ALA A 60 10.51 6.11 13.39
CA ALA A 60 10.16 7.51 13.68
C ALA A 60 9.37 8.18 12.54
N GLY A 61 9.65 7.81 11.29
CA GLY A 61 8.95 8.30 10.10
C GLY A 61 7.70 7.54 9.68
N ALA A 62 7.22 6.57 10.48
CA ALA A 62 6.00 5.81 10.19
C ALA A 62 4.78 6.72 9.97
N TYR A 63 4.02 6.49 8.90
CA TYR A 63 2.85 7.33 8.58
C TYR A 63 1.61 6.99 9.43
N GLY A 64 1.50 5.78 9.96
CA GLY A 64 0.34 5.34 10.74
C GLY A 64 0.01 6.30 11.90
N PRO A 65 0.91 6.53 12.87
CA PRO A 65 0.67 7.47 13.95
C PRO A 65 0.46 8.89 13.46
N ARG A 66 1.10 9.31 12.37
CA ARG A 66 0.90 10.65 11.79
C ARG A 66 -0.53 10.79 11.26
N ILE A 67 -1.13 9.75 10.67
CA ILE A 67 -2.51 9.80 10.17
C ILE A 67 -3.51 9.77 11.34
N HIS A 68 -3.31 8.88 12.30
CA HIS A 68 -4.32 8.53 13.31
C HIS A 68 -4.15 9.22 14.68
N ALA A 69 -2.94 9.64 15.03
CA ALA A 69 -2.59 10.17 16.34
C ALA A 69 -1.42 11.19 16.27
N MET A 70 -1.47 12.13 15.32
CA MET A 70 -0.43 13.13 15.15
C MET A 70 -0.21 13.90 16.45
N ARG A 71 1.05 14.07 16.87
CA ARG A 71 1.41 14.66 18.18
C ARG A 71 0.69 13.97 19.35
N GLY A 72 0.53 12.65 19.25
CA GLY A 72 -0.01 11.77 20.28
C GLY A 72 -1.54 11.69 20.36
N SER A 73 -2.29 12.56 19.68
CA SER A 73 -3.77 12.60 19.86
C SER A 73 -4.58 13.13 18.68
N ILE A 74 -3.96 13.77 17.69
CA ILE A 74 -4.68 14.40 16.59
C ILE A 74 -4.96 13.37 15.50
N ASN A 75 -6.20 12.87 15.46
CA ASN A 75 -6.66 12.02 14.37
C ASN A 75 -6.98 12.87 13.13
N GLN A 76 -6.03 12.95 12.20
CA GLN A 76 -6.15 13.78 11.01
C GLN A 76 -7.12 13.19 9.98
N LEU A 77 -7.24 11.87 9.91
CA LEU A 77 -8.19 11.17 9.04
C LEU A 77 -9.64 11.55 9.35
N GLU A 78 -10.01 11.52 10.63
CA GLU A 78 -11.35 11.91 11.08
C GLU A 78 -11.60 13.41 10.95
N ASN A 79 -10.58 14.25 11.20
CA ASN A 79 -10.66 15.69 10.95
C ASN A 79 -10.96 16.01 9.48
N VAL A 80 -10.24 15.37 8.55
CA VAL A 80 -10.49 15.50 7.10
C VAL A 80 -11.89 15.03 6.73
N THR A 81 -12.29 13.86 7.22
CA THR A 81 -13.63 13.30 6.97
C THR A 81 -14.71 14.29 7.40
N ARG A 82 -14.61 14.79 8.64
CA ARG A 82 -15.56 15.76 9.20
C ARG A 82 -15.61 17.05 8.38
N LEU A 83 -14.44 17.61 8.02
CA LEU A 83 -14.37 18.85 7.23
C LEU A 83 -15.06 18.71 5.86
N LEU A 84 -14.90 17.57 5.19
CA LEU A 84 -15.49 17.33 3.87
C LEU A 84 -16.99 16.99 3.96
N LYS A 85 -17.45 16.35 5.04
CA LYS A 85 -18.88 16.15 5.32
C LYS A 85 -19.59 17.47 5.67
N GLU A 86 -18.97 18.31 6.49
CA GLU A 86 -19.50 19.64 6.84
C GLU A 86 -19.51 20.59 5.64
N LYS A 87 -18.43 20.58 4.83
CA LYS A 87 -18.28 21.40 3.64
C LYS A 87 -17.45 20.67 2.57
N SER A 88 -18.12 20.02 1.64
CA SER A 88 -17.49 19.27 0.53
C SER A 88 -16.51 20.12 -0.30
N THR A 89 -16.76 21.43 -0.42
CA THR A 89 -15.87 22.35 -1.17
C THR A 89 -14.63 22.81 -0.39
N SER A 90 -14.45 22.34 0.84
CA SER A 90 -13.33 22.73 1.71
C SER A 90 -11.98 22.56 1.02
N LYS A 91 -11.11 23.56 1.20
CA LYS A 91 -9.71 23.54 0.77
C LYS A 91 -8.76 23.18 1.92
N ARG A 92 -9.32 22.91 3.11
CA ARG A 92 -8.60 22.68 4.38
C ARG A 92 -8.40 21.21 4.71
N ALA A 93 -8.96 20.30 3.91
CA ALA A 93 -8.86 18.87 4.13
C ALA A 93 -7.46 18.37 3.76
N LEU A 94 -6.58 18.29 4.76
CA LEU A 94 -5.18 17.91 4.61
C LEU A 94 -4.73 17.06 5.79
N ILE A 95 -3.96 16.01 5.51
CA ILE A 95 -3.19 15.23 6.47
C ILE A 95 -1.72 15.65 6.34
N GLN A 96 -1.14 16.15 7.42
CA GLN A 96 0.27 16.52 7.51
C GLN A 96 1.07 15.31 8.04
N LEU A 97 2.11 14.87 7.33
CA LEU A 97 2.91 13.71 7.74
C LEU A 97 4.27 14.13 8.32
N TYR A 98 4.92 15.09 7.67
CA TYR A 98 6.19 15.66 8.14
C TYR A 98 5.95 16.65 9.28
N ASP A 99 6.72 16.57 10.37
CA ASP A 99 6.71 17.55 11.46
C ASP A 99 8.04 18.29 11.53
N ALA A 100 8.02 19.54 12.00
CA ALA A 100 9.26 20.30 12.21
C ALA A 100 10.18 19.63 13.25
N ALA A 101 9.62 18.83 14.17
CA ALA A 101 10.37 18.04 15.14
C ALA A 101 11.23 16.94 14.48
N ASP A 102 10.88 16.48 13.27
CA ASP A 102 11.59 15.37 12.61
C ASP A 102 13.06 15.70 12.30
N ILE A 103 13.42 16.99 12.25
CA ILE A 103 14.80 17.45 12.04
C ILE A 103 15.38 18.17 13.25
N ALA A 104 14.63 18.25 14.35
CA ALA A 104 15.12 18.83 15.59
C ALA A 104 16.04 17.85 16.35
N VAL A 105 15.88 16.55 16.09
CA VAL A 105 16.72 15.46 16.58
C VAL A 105 17.13 14.56 15.41
N HIS A 106 18.20 13.80 15.59
CA HIS A 106 18.60 12.83 14.58
C HIS A 106 17.72 11.58 14.68
N HIS A 107 17.19 11.19 13.53
CA HIS A 107 16.55 9.90 13.30
C HIS A 107 17.19 9.23 12.08
N GLU A 108 17.19 7.90 12.05
CA GLU A 108 17.68 7.14 10.88
C GLU A 108 16.77 7.37 9.67
N GLU A 109 15.45 7.44 9.90
CA GLU A 109 14.46 7.72 8.86
C GLU A 109 13.39 8.70 9.36
N ILE A 110 12.99 9.62 8.47
CA ILE A 110 11.95 10.62 8.73
C ILE A 110 11.03 10.72 7.51
N PRO A 111 9.76 11.14 7.68
CA PRO A 111 8.76 11.13 6.61
C PRO A 111 9.26 11.80 5.32
N CYS A 112 9.26 11.06 4.22
CA CYS A 112 9.53 11.63 2.89
C CYS A 112 8.32 12.39 2.34
N THR A 113 7.12 11.94 2.71
CA THR A 113 5.86 12.61 2.38
C THR A 113 5.60 13.76 3.34
N THR A 114 5.29 14.93 2.80
CA THR A 114 4.98 16.12 3.61
C THR A 114 3.48 16.20 3.90
N ALA A 115 2.63 16.06 2.88
CA ALA A 115 1.19 16.18 3.08
C ALA A 115 0.36 15.45 2.02
N LEU A 116 -0.85 15.03 2.42
CA LEU A 116 -1.92 14.49 1.59
C LEU A 116 -3.12 15.43 1.66
N GLN A 117 -3.46 16.09 0.55
CA GLN A 117 -4.59 17.02 0.47
C GLN A 117 -5.75 16.40 -0.31
N PHE A 118 -6.97 16.54 0.21
CA PHE A 118 -8.19 16.01 -0.39
C PHE A 118 -9.10 17.15 -0.85
N VAL A 119 -9.65 17.05 -2.07
CA VAL A 119 -10.52 18.06 -2.65
C VAL A 119 -11.67 17.39 -3.39
N ALA A 120 -12.91 17.59 -2.92
CA ALA A 120 -14.09 17.08 -3.62
C ALA A 120 -14.57 18.09 -4.69
N ARG A 121 -14.69 17.66 -5.94
CA ARG A 121 -15.21 18.44 -7.08
C ARG A 121 -16.00 17.52 -8.01
N ASP A 122 -17.12 17.99 -8.52
CA ASP A 122 -17.91 17.29 -9.55
C ASP A 122 -18.22 15.82 -9.20
N GLY A 123 -18.61 15.56 -7.95
CA GLY A 123 -18.91 14.22 -7.44
C GLY A 123 -17.70 13.30 -7.24
N ARG A 124 -16.48 13.84 -7.36
CA ARG A 124 -15.22 13.10 -7.28
C ARG A 124 -14.31 13.63 -6.19
N LEU A 125 -13.59 12.73 -5.53
CA LEU A 125 -12.55 13.08 -4.57
C LEU A 125 -11.18 13.05 -5.24
N HIS A 126 -10.60 14.22 -5.47
CA HIS A 126 -9.23 14.38 -5.93
C HIS A 126 -8.27 14.36 -4.73
N MET A 127 -7.06 13.85 -4.94
CA MET A 127 -6.02 13.87 -3.91
C MET A 127 -4.70 14.37 -4.46
N SER A 128 -4.02 15.23 -3.71
CA SER A 128 -2.67 15.71 -4.02
C SER A 128 -1.69 15.27 -2.94
N THR A 129 -0.62 14.58 -3.34
CA THR A 129 0.50 14.20 -2.48
C THR A 129 1.68 15.13 -2.73
N THR A 130 2.27 15.64 -1.66
CA THR A 130 3.52 16.42 -1.71
C THR A 130 4.60 15.69 -0.93
N MET A 131 5.81 15.63 -1.50
CA MET A 131 6.95 14.94 -0.92
C MET A 131 8.21 15.80 -1.02
N ARG A 132 9.05 15.76 0.02
CA ARG A 132 10.39 16.38 -0.02
C ARG A 132 11.36 15.55 -0.86
N SER A 133 11.18 14.23 -0.88
CA SER A 133 12.05 13.28 -1.58
C SER A 133 11.25 12.05 -2.00
N ASN A 134 11.56 11.43 -3.14
CA ASN A 134 10.95 10.17 -3.54
C ASN A 134 11.88 9.34 -4.43
N ASP A 135 12.11 8.08 -4.05
CA ASP A 135 12.82 7.10 -4.89
C ASP A 135 11.90 6.68 -6.04
N ALA A 136 12.24 7.10 -7.26
CA ALA A 136 11.46 6.85 -8.46
C ALA A 136 11.39 5.35 -8.83
N TYR A 137 12.35 4.54 -8.37
CA TYR A 137 12.43 3.13 -8.70
C TYR A 137 11.73 2.24 -7.65
N LYS A 138 12.03 2.38 -6.36
CA LYS A 138 11.44 1.49 -5.33
C LYS A 138 10.26 2.10 -4.59
N GLY A 139 10.40 3.36 -4.17
CA GLY A 139 9.43 4.05 -3.31
C GLY A 139 8.16 4.44 -4.06
N LEU A 140 8.30 5.12 -5.19
CA LEU A 140 7.19 5.68 -5.96
C LEU A 140 6.05 4.66 -6.25
N PRO A 141 6.31 3.42 -6.69
CA PRO A 141 5.24 2.43 -6.87
C PRO A 141 4.47 2.08 -5.59
N HIS A 142 5.15 2.01 -4.44
CA HIS A 142 4.51 1.74 -3.13
C HIS A 142 3.69 2.95 -2.69
N ASP A 143 4.29 4.15 -2.74
CA ASP A 143 3.63 5.40 -2.39
C ASP A 143 2.35 5.60 -3.22
N VAL A 144 2.43 5.46 -4.54
CA VAL A 144 1.27 5.57 -5.43
C VAL A 144 0.19 4.55 -5.05
N PHE A 145 0.57 3.30 -4.80
CA PHE A 145 -0.38 2.26 -4.39
C PHE A 145 -1.10 2.65 -3.10
N CYS A 146 -0.35 2.91 -2.03
CA CYS A 146 -0.91 3.20 -0.70
C CYS A 146 -1.75 4.48 -0.71
N PHE A 147 -1.27 5.55 -1.35
CA PHE A 147 -1.97 6.82 -1.41
C PHE A 147 -3.23 6.75 -2.27
N THR A 148 -3.21 6.06 -3.41
CA THR A 148 -4.42 5.91 -4.23
C THR A 148 -5.44 4.94 -3.60
N MET A 149 -4.99 3.95 -2.80
CA MET A 149 -5.88 3.18 -1.93
C MET A 149 -6.55 4.06 -0.88
N LEU A 150 -5.78 4.88 -0.15
CA LEU A 150 -6.33 5.83 0.83
C LEU A 150 -7.29 6.84 0.20
N GLN A 151 -6.98 7.33 -1.01
CA GLN A 151 -7.88 8.21 -1.78
C GLN A 151 -9.22 7.52 -2.05
N GLU A 152 -9.21 6.28 -2.55
CA GLU A 152 -10.44 5.56 -2.86
C GLU A 152 -11.23 5.21 -1.60
N MET A 153 -10.57 4.82 -0.50
CA MET A 153 -11.23 4.59 0.79
C MET A 153 -11.91 5.86 1.32
N MET A 154 -11.25 7.02 1.20
CA MET A 154 -11.85 8.31 1.58
C MET A 154 -13.00 8.69 0.63
N ALA A 155 -12.87 8.39 -0.66
CA ALA A 155 -13.92 8.67 -1.64
C ALA A 155 -15.20 7.88 -1.32
N THR A 156 -15.10 6.58 -1.10
CA THR A 156 -16.25 5.73 -0.76
C THR A 156 -16.90 6.12 0.57
N ARG A 157 -16.09 6.45 1.59
CA ARG A 157 -16.56 6.97 2.89
C ARG A 157 -17.35 8.28 2.78
N LEU A 158 -17.06 9.08 1.76
CA LEU A 158 -17.72 10.36 1.47
C LEU A 158 -18.83 10.23 0.42
N ASP A 159 -19.13 9.03 -0.05
CA ASP A 159 -20.08 8.77 -1.15
C ASP A 159 -19.69 9.53 -2.44
N LEU A 160 -18.39 9.48 -2.78
CA LEU A 160 -17.80 10.09 -3.96
C LEU A 160 -17.04 9.04 -4.77
N ASP A 161 -16.87 9.33 -6.06
CA ASP A 161 -15.97 8.56 -6.92
C ASP A 161 -14.51 9.02 -6.72
N PRO A 162 -13.50 8.14 -6.90
CA PRO A 162 -12.11 8.58 -6.98
C PRO A 162 -11.89 9.49 -8.19
N GLY A 163 -11.39 10.70 -7.93
CA GLY A 163 -10.98 11.68 -8.94
C GLY A 163 -9.51 11.53 -9.32
N ASP A 164 -8.88 12.62 -9.79
CA ASP A 164 -7.45 12.60 -10.11
C ASP A 164 -6.58 12.44 -8.86
N TYR A 165 -5.49 11.69 -9.01
CA TYR A 165 -4.37 11.69 -8.09
C TYR A 165 -3.25 12.58 -8.65
N LEU A 166 -2.80 13.57 -7.88
CA LEU A 166 -1.69 14.45 -8.21
C LEU A 166 -0.53 14.12 -7.28
N HIS A 167 0.69 14.12 -7.81
CA HIS A 167 1.89 13.83 -7.06
C HIS A 167 2.96 14.87 -7.38
N TYR A 168 3.60 15.39 -6.35
CA TYR A 168 4.74 16.30 -6.46
C TYR A 168 5.87 15.87 -5.53
N ALA A 169 7.07 15.71 -6.07
CA ALA A 169 8.28 15.43 -5.32
C ALA A 169 9.34 16.50 -5.60
N THR A 170 9.85 17.13 -4.54
CA THR A 170 10.92 18.12 -4.66
C THR A 170 12.21 17.47 -5.15
N SER A 171 12.60 16.33 -4.57
CA SER A 171 13.73 15.52 -5.04
C SER A 171 13.26 14.12 -5.48
N MET A 172 12.90 13.99 -6.77
CA MET A 172 12.72 12.68 -7.40
C MET A 172 14.08 12.14 -7.84
N HIS A 173 14.47 10.96 -7.37
CA HIS A 173 15.82 10.42 -7.54
C HIS A 173 15.82 8.90 -7.77
N VAL A 174 16.95 8.37 -8.21
CA VAL A 174 17.22 6.94 -8.36
C VAL A 174 18.57 6.68 -7.71
N TYR A 175 18.65 5.72 -6.80
CA TYR A 175 19.92 5.31 -6.20
C TYR A 175 20.80 4.59 -7.21
N ASP A 176 22.12 4.77 -7.14
CA ASP A 176 23.09 4.18 -8.07
C ASP A 176 22.94 2.65 -8.16
N GLY A 177 22.75 1.98 -7.03
CA GLY A 177 22.50 0.54 -6.96
C GLY A 177 21.19 0.08 -7.64
N SER A 178 20.30 1.01 -8.00
CA SER A 178 19.04 0.73 -8.70
C SER A 178 19.07 1.07 -10.19
N ILE A 179 20.18 1.62 -10.72
CA ILE A 179 20.26 2.05 -12.13
C ILE A 179 20.07 0.87 -13.09
N GLU A 180 20.78 -0.23 -12.87
CA GLU A 180 20.71 -1.38 -13.79
C GLU A 180 19.34 -2.09 -13.73
N PRO A 181 18.78 -2.39 -12.53
CA PRO A 181 17.39 -2.85 -12.42
C PRO A 181 16.36 -1.90 -13.03
N MET A 182 16.59 -0.58 -12.96
CA MET A 182 15.74 0.42 -13.59
C MET A 182 15.78 0.33 -15.12
N LYS A 183 16.96 0.21 -15.72
CA LYS A 183 17.08 0.05 -17.17
C LYS A 183 16.35 -1.20 -17.66
N ASN A 184 16.49 -2.32 -16.96
CA ASN A 184 15.76 -3.54 -17.29
C ASN A 184 14.26 -3.33 -17.28
N TYR A 185 13.73 -2.68 -16.24
CA TYR A 185 12.31 -2.34 -16.20
C TYR A 185 11.87 -1.46 -17.37
N VAL A 186 12.65 -0.42 -17.71
CA VAL A 186 12.31 0.48 -18.83
C VAL A 186 12.29 -0.31 -20.15
N ASN A 187 13.21 -1.26 -20.31
CA ASN A 187 13.30 -2.13 -21.48
C ASN A 187 12.14 -3.15 -21.57
N GLU A 188 11.37 -3.40 -20.49
CA GLU A 188 10.13 -4.19 -20.57
C GLU A 188 9.04 -3.48 -21.42
N GLY A 189 9.16 -2.17 -21.62
CA GLY A 189 8.22 -1.35 -22.38
C GLY A 189 6.92 -1.06 -21.62
N HIS A 190 5.99 -0.39 -22.30
CA HIS A 190 4.72 0.01 -21.71
C HIS A 190 3.81 -1.19 -21.44
N GLN A 191 3.38 -1.30 -20.19
CA GLN A 191 2.46 -2.36 -19.76
C GLN A 191 1.01 -1.94 -19.99
N LYS A 192 0.11 -2.93 -20.11
CA LYS A 192 -1.33 -2.66 -20.17
C LYS A 192 -1.81 -1.97 -18.90
N THR A 193 -2.63 -0.93 -19.07
CA THR A 193 -3.32 -0.27 -17.95
C THR A 193 -4.51 -1.12 -17.53
N VAL A 194 -4.46 -1.67 -16.32
CA VAL A 194 -5.53 -2.49 -15.73
C VAL A 194 -5.91 -1.86 -14.39
N GLN A 195 -7.19 -1.62 -14.20
CA GLN A 195 -7.72 -1.09 -12.94
C GLN A 195 -7.90 -2.24 -11.94
N MET A 196 -7.65 -1.97 -10.65
CA MET A 196 -8.26 -2.79 -9.61
C MET A 196 -9.79 -2.67 -9.68
N PRO A 197 -10.55 -3.70 -9.26
CA PRO A 197 -11.99 -3.57 -9.09
C PRO A 197 -12.33 -2.37 -8.18
N PRO A 198 -13.50 -1.73 -8.37
CA PRO A 198 -13.96 -0.69 -7.45
C PRO A 198 -14.04 -1.21 -6.02
N MET A 199 -13.61 -0.40 -5.05
CA MET A 199 -14.01 -0.62 -3.66
C MET A 199 -15.54 -0.58 -3.52
N PRO A 200 -16.12 -1.38 -2.62
CA PRO A 200 -17.54 -1.28 -2.30
C PRO A 200 -17.87 0.09 -1.70
N SER A 201 -19.10 0.54 -1.92
CA SER A 201 -19.64 1.78 -1.34
C SER A 201 -19.70 1.72 0.18
N GLY A 202 -19.71 2.89 0.83
CA GLY A 202 -19.78 3.01 2.29
C GLY A 202 -18.43 3.30 2.92
N ASP A 203 -18.34 3.14 4.24
CA ASP A 203 -17.11 3.44 4.97
C ASP A 203 -16.06 2.33 4.81
N ALA A 204 -15.19 2.46 3.82
CA ALA A 204 -14.11 1.52 3.57
C ALA A 204 -13.10 1.40 4.73
N PHE A 205 -12.98 2.37 5.63
CA PHE A 205 -12.07 2.25 6.77
C PHE A 205 -12.63 1.35 7.88
N SER A 206 -13.92 1.04 7.87
CA SER A 206 -14.54 0.12 8.85
C SER A 206 -14.00 -1.31 8.74
N ILE A 207 -13.38 -1.69 7.62
CA ILE A 207 -12.77 -3.01 7.42
C ILE A 207 -11.39 -3.15 8.09
N THR A 208 -10.79 -2.06 8.56
CA THR A 208 -9.40 -2.03 9.02
C THR A 208 -9.09 -3.09 10.08
N ASP A 209 -9.91 -3.17 11.12
CA ASP A 209 -9.73 -4.15 12.20
C ASP A 209 -9.84 -5.58 11.70
N ALA A 210 -10.80 -5.85 10.80
CA ALA A 210 -10.99 -7.17 10.22
C ALA A 210 -9.81 -7.58 9.33
N LEU A 211 -9.24 -6.66 8.54
CA LEU A 211 -8.05 -6.93 7.74
C LEU A 211 -6.82 -7.19 8.62
N LEU A 212 -6.63 -6.41 9.68
CA LEU A 212 -5.51 -6.61 10.62
C LEU A 212 -5.65 -7.91 11.40
N GLN A 213 -6.87 -8.28 11.81
CA GLN A 213 -7.11 -9.57 12.45
C GLN A 213 -6.85 -10.73 11.49
N ALA A 214 -7.35 -10.66 10.25
CA ALA A 214 -7.07 -11.66 9.23
C ALA A 214 -5.56 -11.79 8.97
N GLU A 215 -4.86 -10.67 8.80
CA GLU A 215 -3.40 -10.62 8.65
C GLU A 215 -2.70 -11.33 9.80
N GLY A 216 -3.06 -11.00 11.05
CA GLY A 216 -2.45 -11.57 12.24
C GLY A 216 -2.70 -13.08 12.35
N GLU A 217 -3.89 -13.56 12.00
CA GLU A 217 -4.20 -14.99 11.99
C GLU A 217 -3.43 -15.74 10.89
N ILE A 218 -3.34 -15.17 9.69
CA ILE A 218 -2.53 -15.75 8.59
C ILE A 218 -1.05 -15.79 8.98
N ARG A 219 -0.53 -14.69 9.54
CA ARG A 219 0.86 -14.57 10.00
C ARG A 219 1.18 -15.57 11.12
N ALA A 220 0.21 -15.85 11.99
CA ALA A 220 0.29 -16.90 13.01
C ALA A 220 0.06 -18.32 12.45
N GLU A 221 0.10 -18.50 11.13
CA GLU A 221 -0.04 -19.77 10.41
C GLU A 221 -1.40 -20.47 10.63
N LYS A 222 -2.44 -19.73 11.03
CA LYS A 222 -3.80 -20.27 11.15
C LYS A 222 -4.45 -20.40 9.77
N LYS A 223 -5.18 -21.50 9.56
CA LYS A 223 -6.04 -21.66 8.38
C LYS A 223 -7.34 -20.88 8.59
N ILE A 224 -7.58 -19.89 7.73
CA ILE A 224 -8.78 -19.05 7.77
C ILE A 224 -9.54 -19.10 6.44
N ARG A 225 -10.81 -18.69 6.44
CA ARG A 225 -11.54 -18.32 5.23
C ARG A 225 -11.71 -16.81 5.18
N ALA A 226 -11.51 -16.19 4.02
CA ALA A 226 -11.61 -14.74 3.88
C ALA A 226 -13.03 -14.22 4.23
N GLU A 227 -14.05 -15.03 3.96
CA GLU A 227 -15.47 -14.76 4.25
C GLU A 227 -15.78 -14.64 5.74
N ASP A 228 -14.94 -15.21 6.61
CA ASP A 228 -15.11 -15.11 8.06
C ASP A 228 -14.82 -13.70 8.57
N PHE A 229 -14.08 -12.89 7.78
CA PHE A 229 -13.72 -11.51 8.09
C PHE A 229 -14.47 -10.49 7.23
N SER A 230 -14.82 -10.83 5.99
CA SER A 230 -15.60 -9.96 5.11
C SER A 230 -16.44 -10.74 4.11
N ARG A 231 -17.73 -10.42 4.03
CA ARG A 231 -18.64 -10.92 2.98
C ARG A 231 -18.55 -10.13 1.68
N GLU A 232 -17.97 -8.92 1.72
CA GLU A 232 -17.73 -8.13 0.51
C GLU A 232 -16.62 -8.79 -0.32
N PRO A 233 -16.89 -9.21 -1.57
CA PRO A 233 -15.92 -9.96 -2.37
C PRO A 233 -14.60 -9.23 -2.59
N TYR A 234 -14.64 -7.89 -2.71
CA TYR A 234 -13.45 -7.06 -2.83
C TYR A 234 -12.49 -7.27 -1.66
N TRP A 235 -12.98 -7.14 -0.42
CA TRP A 235 -12.15 -7.27 0.78
C TRP A 235 -11.75 -8.72 1.04
N ALA A 236 -12.62 -9.68 0.70
CA ALA A 236 -12.26 -11.09 0.75
C ALA A 236 -11.06 -11.39 -0.16
N ASP A 237 -11.04 -10.87 -1.39
CA ASP A 237 -9.90 -11.04 -2.29
C ASP A 237 -8.63 -10.32 -1.82
N ILE A 238 -8.74 -9.18 -1.12
CA ILE A 238 -7.60 -8.54 -0.45
C ILE A 238 -7.01 -9.47 0.62
N ILE A 239 -7.85 -10.11 1.44
CA ILE A 239 -7.41 -11.11 2.43
C ILE A 239 -6.74 -12.29 1.74
N ARG A 240 -7.29 -12.77 0.61
CA ARG A 240 -6.66 -13.83 -0.18
C ARG A 240 -5.29 -13.43 -0.71
N LEU A 241 -5.07 -12.18 -1.11
CA LEU A 241 -3.75 -11.70 -1.47
C LEU A 241 -2.76 -11.77 -0.29
N LEU A 242 -3.20 -11.52 0.94
CA LEU A 242 -2.39 -11.73 2.15
C LEU A 242 -2.08 -13.22 2.36
N GLN A 243 -3.07 -14.10 2.19
CA GLN A 243 -2.85 -15.56 2.25
C GLN A 243 -1.80 -16.01 1.21
N VAL A 244 -1.90 -15.50 -0.02
CA VAL A 244 -0.91 -15.75 -1.08
C VAL A 244 0.47 -15.25 -0.70
N PHE A 245 0.57 -14.05 -0.11
CA PHE A 245 1.85 -13.51 0.34
C PHE A 245 2.52 -14.45 1.34
N TRP A 246 1.82 -14.81 2.41
CA TRP A 246 2.34 -15.64 3.49
C TRP A 246 2.67 -17.06 3.04
N ALA A 247 1.76 -17.70 2.30
CA ALA A 247 1.96 -19.04 1.73
C ALA A 247 3.15 -19.11 0.75
N THR A 248 3.57 -17.98 0.18
CA THR A 248 4.71 -17.93 -0.76
C THR A 248 5.93 -17.22 -0.20
N LYS A 249 5.90 -16.81 1.06
CA LYS A 249 6.93 -15.97 1.68
C LYS A 249 8.28 -16.69 1.82
N ARG A 250 8.24 -17.95 2.24
CA ARG A 250 9.41 -18.80 2.46
C ARG A 250 9.19 -20.20 1.91
N ARG A 251 10.27 -20.98 1.80
CA ARG A 251 10.18 -22.41 1.47
C ARG A 251 9.53 -23.17 2.59
N GLY A 252 8.59 -24.04 2.25
CA GLY A 252 7.79 -24.79 3.23
C GLY A 252 6.81 -23.93 4.03
N ALA A 253 6.47 -22.72 3.56
CA ALA A 253 5.46 -21.90 4.23
C ALA A 253 4.10 -22.63 4.25
N PRO A 254 3.39 -22.64 5.39
CA PRO A 254 2.07 -23.23 5.48
C PRO A 254 1.09 -22.63 4.46
N GLY A 255 0.17 -23.46 3.95
CA GLY A 255 -0.84 -23.04 2.99
C GLY A 255 -0.39 -23.00 1.53
N PHE A 256 0.89 -23.22 1.21
CA PHE A 256 1.38 -23.23 -0.18
C PHE A 256 0.67 -24.27 -1.06
N GLU A 257 0.44 -25.48 -0.53
CA GLU A 257 -0.24 -26.57 -1.23
C GLU A 257 -1.72 -26.24 -1.54
N GLY A 258 -2.35 -25.39 -0.72
CA GLY A 258 -3.73 -24.95 -0.89
C GLY A 258 -3.92 -23.78 -1.85
N LEU A 259 -2.85 -23.25 -2.46
CA LEU A 259 -2.96 -22.09 -3.35
C LEU A 259 -3.70 -22.37 -4.67
N GLU A 260 -3.68 -23.62 -5.15
CA GLU A 260 -4.48 -24.00 -6.33
C GLU A 260 -5.97 -24.03 -6.02
N GLU A 261 -6.36 -24.41 -4.80
CA GLU A 261 -7.75 -24.31 -4.33
C GLU A 261 -8.15 -22.85 -4.16
N LEU A 262 -7.31 -22.06 -3.48
CA LEU A 262 -7.52 -20.62 -3.25
C LEU A 262 -7.71 -19.84 -4.55
N LYS A 263 -7.07 -20.27 -5.64
CA LYS A 263 -7.20 -19.66 -6.97
C LYS A 263 -8.66 -19.62 -7.45
N ALA A 264 -9.43 -20.67 -7.19
CA ALA A 264 -10.83 -20.77 -7.58
C ALA A 264 -11.74 -19.85 -6.77
N GLU A 265 -11.29 -19.41 -5.59
CA GLU A 265 -12.06 -18.56 -4.70
C GLU A 265 -11.95 -17.06 -5.00
N PHE A 266 -10.93 -16.62 -5.76
CA PHE A 266 -10.81 -15.21 -6.15
C PHE A 266 -12.01 -14.79 -6.99
N HIS A 267 -12.70 -13.75 -6.56
CA HIS A 267 -13.80 -13.16 -7.30
C HIS A 267 -13.29 -12.43 -8.55
N ASP A 268 -12.23 -11.62 -8.42
CA ASP A 268 -11.72 -10.80 -9.52
C ASP A 268 -10.44 -11.38 -10.17
N GLU A 269 -10.43 -11.42 -11.50
CA GLU A 269 -9.31 -11.95 -12.30
C GLU A 269 -8.02 -11.13 -12.13
N VAL A 270 -8.15 -9.82 -11.86
CA VAL A 270 -7.00 -8.92 -11.63
C VAL A 270 -6.16 -9.43 -10.48
N TYR A 271 -6.80 -9.83 -9.38
CA TYR A 271 -6.15 -10.37 -8.18
C TYR A 271 -5.65 -11.79 -8.39
N ARG A 272 -6.48 -12.64 -9.01
CA ARG A 272 -6.10 -14.02 -9.37
C ARG A 272 -4.79 -14.08 -10.16
N THR A 273 -4.59 -13.14 -11.09
CA THR A 273 -3.36 -13.07 -11.89
C THR A 273 -2.10 -12.92 -11.02
N TYR A 274 -2.18 -12.23 -9.87
CA TYR A 274 -1.03 -12.07 -8.99
C TYR A 274 -0.70 -13.35 -8.22
N LEU A 275 -1.70 -14.15 -7.85
CA LEU A 275 -1.50 -15.50 -7.32
C LEU A 275 -0.75 -16.35 -8.34
N GLU A 276 -1.24 -16.44 -9.58
CA GLU A 276 -0.62 -17.27 -10.63
C GLU A 276 0.83 -16.87 -10.90
N ARG A 277 1.11 -15.56 -10.98
CA ARG A 277 2.46 -15.03 -11.12
C ARG A 277 3.34 -15.39 -9.92
N ARG A 278 2.80 -15.36 -8.71
CA ARG A 278 3.54 -15.68 -7.48
C ARG A 278 3.87 -17.17 -7.41
N LEU A 279 2.92 -18.05 -7.75
CA LEU A 279 3.14 -19.49 -7.89
C LEU A 279 4.26 -19.79 -8.88
N LYS A 280 4.16 -19.28 -10.11
CA LYS A 280 5.20 -19.49 -11.14
C LYS A 280 6.58 -19.03 -10.67
N THR A 281 6.67 -17.88 -10.02
CA THR A 281 7.94 -17.35 -9.51
C THR A 281 8.52 -18.26 -8.41
N ARG A 282 7.68 -18.76 -7.51
CA ARG A 282 8.11 -19.60 -6.38
C ARG A 282 8.63 -20.95 -6.88
N VAL A 283 7.88 -21.60 -7.78
CA VAL A 283 8.28 -22.89 -8.41
C VAL A 283 9.62 -22.74 -9.13
N LEU A 284 9.82 -21.68 -9.92
CA LEU A 284 11.09 -21.43 -10.60
C LEU A 284 12.26 -21.22 -9.63
N ARG A 285 12.02 -20.57 -8.49
CA ARG A 285 13.04 -20.40 -7.44
C ARG A 285 13.40 -21.75 -6.79
N ASP A 286 12.41 -22.59 -6.51
CA ASP A 286 12.65 -23.92 -5.92
C ASP A 286 13.47 -24.83 -6.83
N ILE A 287 13.17 -24.82 -8.14
CA ILE A 287 13.94 -25.58 -9.14
C ILE A 287 15.40 -25.10 -9.17
N LYS A 288 15.63 -23.79 -9.21
CA LYS A 288 17.00 -23.23 -9.20
C LYS A 288 17.78 -23.60 -7.93
N THR A 289 17.11 -23.65 -6.77
CA THR A 289 17.78 -24.04 -5.51
C THR A 289 18.05 -25.55 -5.42
N ASN A 290 17.24 -26.39 -6.06
CA ASN A 290 17.43 -27.85 -6.04
C ASN A 290 18.41 -28.34 -7.12
N GLY A 291 18.63 -27.58 -8.20
CA GLY A 291 19.62 -27.90 -9.25
C GLY A 291 21.03 -27.37 -9.00
N ALA A 292 21.27 -26.72 -7.86
CA ALA A 292 22.57 -26.19 -7.44
C ALA A 292 23.23 -27.04 -6.32
N GLY A 293 22.71 -28.24 -6.09
CA GLY A 293 23.22 -29.21 -5.11
C GLY A 293 23.83 -30.44 -5.76
#